data_AF-K1TZ77-F1
#
_entry.id   AF-K1TZ77-F1
#
_cell.length_a   1.000
_cell.length_b   1.000
_cell.length_c   1.000
_cell.angle_alpha   90.00
_cell.angle_beta   90.00
_cell.angle_gamma   90.00
#
_symmetry.space_group_name_H-M   'P 1'
#
loop_
_entity.id
_entity.type
_entity.pdbx_description
1 polymer ?
#
loop_
_entity_poly.entity_id
_entity_poly.type
_entity_poly.pdbx_seq_one_letter_code
_entity_poly.pdbx_strand_id
1 'polypeptide(L)'
;VDVDFDEDGRDDVLHYCVHKYGQKRVAQIVTFGTMAPKLAIRDVARVQKLALSESDRLAKLVPDKVTPDKKAGETPFDFCYKESPELAAERESPNQLIRNTLKYAEKLEGSIRQTGVHACGVIIGQDDLENFAPMAIAKDADLNVVEFEGKEVESVGLIKMDFLGLRTL
;
A
#
# COMPACT_ATOMS: atom_id res chain seq x y z
N VAL A 1 8.67 11.20 -15.86
CA VAL A 1 9.66 10.72 -16.86
C VAL A 1 10.14 9.39 -16.33
N ASP A 2 9.98 8.33 -17.09
CA ASP A 2 10.27 6.97 -16.62
C ASP A 2 11.63 6.56 -17.21
N VAL A 3 12.57 6.18 -16.34
CA VAL A 3 13.94 5.83 -16.74
C VAL A 3 14.28 4.48 -16.13
N ASP A 4 14.49 3.49 -16.98
CA ASP A 4 14.80 2.14 -16.55
C ASP A 4 16.28 2.01 -16.16
N PHE A 5 16.53 1.29 -15.06
CA PHE A 5 17.86 0.94 -14.59
C PHE A 5 17.93 -0.57 -14.30
N ASP A 6 19.16 -1.08 -14.20
CA ASP A 6 19.39 -2.40 -13.63
C ASP A 6 18.95 -2.39 -12.15
N GLU A 7 18.41 -3.52 -11.67
CA GLU A 7 18.03 -3.71 -10.25
C GLU A 7 19.22 -3.40 -9.32
N ASP A 8 20.42 -3.87 -9.68
CA ASP A 8 21.64 -3.67 -8.86
C ASP A 8 22.18 -2.23 -8.95
N GLY A 9 22.02 -1.57 -10.10
CA GLY A 9 22.57 -0.23 -10.35
C GLY A 9 21.68 0.91 -9.86
N ARG A 10 20.44 0.62 -9.46
CA ARG A 10 19.45 1.64 -9.08
C ARG A 10 19.89 2.48 -7.88
N ASP A 11 20.40 1.81 -6.85
CA ASP A 11 20.77 2.48 -5.61
C ASP A 11 22.03 3.36 -5.83
N ASP A 12 22.96 2.94 -6.71
CA ASP A 12 24.10 3.77 -7.12
C ASP A 12 23.67 5.06 -7.82
N VAL A 13 22.67 4.98 -8.70
CA VAL A 13 22.11 6.17 -9.37
C VAL A 13 21.41 7.08 -8.36
N LEU A 14 20.67 6.51 -7.41
CA LEU A 14 20.07 7.27 -6.33
C LEU A 14 21.14 8.00 -5.51
N HIS A 15 22.20 7.31 -5.09
CA HIS A 15 23.32 7.91 -4.36
C HIS A 15 24.02 9.00 -5.18
N TYR A 16 24.21 8.81 -6.48
CA TYR A 16 24.74 9.83 -7.38
C TYR A 16 23.86 11.08 -7.39
N CYS A 17 22.54 10.92 -7.54
CA CYS A 17 21.59 12.03 -7.50
C CYS A 17 21.65 12.77 -6.16
N VAL A 18 21.66 12.04 -5.04
CA VAL A 18 21.78 12.61 -3.70
C VAL A 18 23.08 13.40 -3.55
N HIS A 19 24.21 12.87 -4.04
CA HIS A 19 25.50 13.55 -3.97
C HIS A 19 25.54 14.81 -4.86
N LYS A 20 24.96 14.73 -6.07
CA LYS A 20 24.97 15.82 -7.06
C LYS A 20 24.03 16.96 -6.71
N TYR A 21 22.80 16.64 -6.28
CA TYR A 21 21.74 17.62 -6.06
C TYR A 21 21.55 17.96 -4.58
N GLY A 22 22.07 17.14 -3.67
CA GLY A 22 21.97 17.34 -2.23
C GLY A 22 20.80 16.58 -1.59
N GLN A 23 21.02 16.10 -0.37
CA GLN A 23 20.08 15.24 0.36
C GLN A 23 18.70 15.88 0.62
N LYS A 24 18.62 17.21 0.72
CA LYS A 24 17.35 17.93 0.89
C LYS A 24 16.53 18.07 -0.40
N ARG A 25 17.15 17.80 -1.54
CA ARG A 25 16.57 18.00 -2.87
C ARG A 25 16.21 16.69 -3.56
N VAL A 26 16.57 15.57 -2.96
CA VAL A 26 16.27 14.23 -3.46
C VAL A 26 15.51 13.46 -2.39
N ALA A 27 14.36 12.91 -2.75
CA ALA A 27 13.53 12.13 -1.85
C ALA A 27 12.86 10.98 -2.58
N GLN A 28 12.45 9.96 -1.84
CA GLN A 28 11.54 8.95 -2.36
C GLN A 28 10.08 9.39 -2.15
N ILE A 29 9.14 8.63 -2.67
CA ILE A 29 7.70 8.92 -2.56
C ILE A 29 7.10 7.97 -1.52
N VAL A 30 6.21 8.47 -0.66
CA VAL A 30 5.46 7.59 0.25
C VAL A 30 4.50 6.69 -0.54
N THR A 31 4.25 5.48 -0.03
CA THR A 31 3.11 4.66 -0.47
C THR A 31 2.17 4.40 0.70
N PHE A 32 0.88 4.35 0.42
CA PHE A 32 -0.13 3.98 1.42
C PHE A 32 -0.68 2.58 1.18
N GLY A 33 -0.31 1.65 2.06
CA GLY A 33 -0.88 0.30 2.06
C GLY A 33 -2.29 0.34 2.65
N THR A 34 -3.29 -0.13 1.89
CA THR A 34 -4.68 -0.22 2.35
C THR A 34 -5.03 -1.60 2.93
N MET A 35 -6.09 -1.66 3.72
CA MET A 35 -6.63 -2.91 4.25
C MET A 35 -7.37 -3.71 3.19
N ALA A 36 -6.68 -4.63 2.52
CA ALA A 36 -7.31 -5.65 1.68
C ALA A 36 -8.14 -6.65 2.53
N PRO A 37 -9.17 -7.31 1.97
CA PRO A 37 -10.10 -8.16 2.74
C PRO A 37 -9.42 -9.21 3.63
N LYS A 38 -8.42 -9.94 3.11
CA LYS A 38 -7.66 -10.95 3.86
C LYS A 38 -6.91 -10.36 5.06
N LEU A 39 -6.38 -9.14 4.94
CA LEU A 39 -5.68 -8.43 6.02
C LEU A 39 -6.68 -7.82 7.02
N ALA A 40 -7.77 -7.23 6.52
CA ALA A 40 -8.82 -6.67 7.35
C ALA A 40 -9.40 -7.72 8.32
N ILE A 41 -9.70 -8.93 7.83
CA ILE A 41 -10.17 -10.05 8.67
C ILE A 41 -9.15 -10.37 9.77
N ARG A 42 -7.87 -10.49 9.42
CA ARG A 42 -6.81 -10.87 10.37
C ARG A 42 -6.59 -9.83 11.45
N ASP A 43 -6.55 -8.55 11.08
CA ASP A 43 -6.32 -7.48 12.03
C ASP A 43 -7.51 -7.29 12.97
N VAL A 44 -8.74 -7.33 12.45
CA VAL A 44 -9.94 -7.29 13.29
C VAL A 44 -10.02 -8.51 14.21
N ALA A 45 -9.75 -9.71 13.69
CA ALA A 45 -9.75 -10.94 14.48
C ALA A 45 -8.76 -10.85 15.66
N ARG A 46 -7.57 -10.29 15.44
CA ARG A 46 -6.57 -10.07 16.49
C ARG A 46 -7.09 -9.13 17.58
N VAL A 47 -7.73 -8.02 17.21
CA VAL A 47 -8.31 -7.06 18.15
C VAL A 47 -9.47 -7.69 18.94
N GLN A 48 -10.30 -8.48 18.27
CA GLN A 48 -11.41 -9.19 18.89
C GLN A 48 -11.01 -10.43 19.68
N LYS A 49 -9.73 -10.80 19.65
CA LYS A 49 -9.19 -12.03 20.27
C LYS A 49 -9.86 -13.30 19.75
N LEU A 50 -10.28 -13.31 18.48
CA LEU A 50 -10.67 -14.53 17.80
C LEU A 50 -9.44 -15.44 17.70
N ALA A 51 -9.63 -16.75 17.91
CA ALA A 51 -8.54 -17.72 17.84
C ALA A 51 -7.80 -17.62 16.50
N LEU A 52 -6.47 -17.71 16.52
CA LEU A 52 -5.64 -17.59 15.31
C LEU A 52 -6.03 -18.62 14.24
N SER A 53 -6.39 -19.84 14.66
CA SER A 53 -6.87 -20.89 13.76
C SER A 53 -8.14 -20.48 12.99
N GLU A 54 -9.09 -19.83 13.66
CA GLU A 54 -10.31 -19.32 13.03
C GLU A 54 -10.01 -18.12 12.14
N SER A 55 -9.15 -17.20 12.59
CA SER A 55 -8.71 -16.06 11.79
C SER A 55 -8.07 -16.51 10.47
N ASP A 56 -7.17 -17.49 10.52
CA ASP A 56 -6.52 -18.02 9.33
C ASP A 56 -7.47 -18.86 8.46
N ARG A 57 -8.42 -19.58 9.07
CA ARG A 57 -9.47 -20.28 8.32
C ARG A 57 -10.30 -19.29 7.51
N LEU A 58 -10.84 -18.25 8.14
CA LEU A 58 -11.62 -17.20 7.48
C LEU A 58 -10.81 -16.47 6.39
N ALA A 59 -9.56 -16.14 6.69
CA ALA A 59 -8.66 -15.48 5.73
C ALA A 59 -8.40 -16.34 4.49
N LYS A 60 -8.35 -17.68 4.62
CA LYS A 60 -8.18 -18.60 3.48
C LYS A 60 -9.41 -18.74 2.60
N LEU A 61 -10.60 -18.43 3.11
CA LEU A 61 -11.83 -18.41 2.32
C LEU A 61 -11.92 -17.20 1.39
N VAL A 62 -11.07 -16.18 1.60
CA VAL A 62 -10.94 -15.03 0.69
C VAL A 62 -10.19 -15.46 -0.57
N PRO A 63 -10.75 -15.23 -1.78
CA PRO A 63 -10.06 -15.52 -3.04
C PRO A 63 -8.69 -14.86 -3.13
N ASP A 64 -7.72 -15.52 -3.77
CA ASP A 64 -6.36 -14.96 -3.92
C ASP A 64 -6.32 -13.75 -4.84
N LYS A 65 -7.21 -13.71 -5.84
CA LYS A 65 -7.38 -12.57 -6.73
C LYS A 65 -8.71 -11.90 -6.46
N VAL A 66 -8.66 -10.70 -5.87
CA VAL A 66 -9.83 -9.87 -5.56
C VAL A 66 -9.93 -8.76 -6.61
N THR A 67 -10.93 -8.86 -7.49
CA THR A 67 -11.13 -7.91 -8.60
C THR A 67 -12.59 -7.44 -8.65
N PRO A 68 -12.99 -6.54 -7.73
CA PRO A 68 -14.35 -6.03 -7.71
C PRO A 68 -14.65 -5.16 -8.93
N ASP A 69 -15.89 -5.22 -9.40
CA ASP A 69 -16.39 -4.30 -10.43
C ASP A 69 -16.64 -2.90 -9.83
N LYS A 70 -15.58 -2.08 -9.89
CA LYS A 70 -15.64 -0.69 -9.43
C LYS A 70 -16.68 0.15 -10.18
N LYS A 71 -17.05 -0.18 -11.43
CA LYS A 71 -18.06 0.58 -12.19
C LYS A 71 -19.46 0.30 -11.68
N ALA A 72 -19.70 -0.91 -11.18
CA ALA A 72 -20.94 -1.29 -10.52
C ALA A 72 -21.01 -0.86 -9.05
N GLY A 73 -19.96 -0.21 -8.51
CA GLY A 73 -19.89 0.17 -7.10
C GLY A 73 -19.68 -1.03 -6.17
N GLU A 74 -19.20 -2.15 -6.70
CA GLU A 74 -18.94 -3.36 -5.91
C GLU A 74 -17.75 -3.14 -4.98
N THR A 75 -17.90 -3.51 -3.70
CA THR A 75 -16.78 -3.50 -2.76
C THR A 75 -15.93 -4.78 -2.91
N PRO A 76 -14.65 -4.74 -2.52
CA PRO A 76 -13.81 -5.93 -2.42
C PRO A 76 -14.45 -7.08 -1.63
N PHE A 77 -15.17 -6.79 -0.55
CA PHE A 77 -15.88 -7.82 0.21
C PHE A 77 -17.11 -8.37 -0.53
N ASP A 78 -17.88 -7.53 -1.23
CA ASP A 78 -19.00 -8.01 -2.05
C ASP A 78 -18.53 -9.02 -3.10
N PHE A 79 -17.42 -8.72 -3.77
CA PHE A 79 -16.77 -9.66 -4.69
C PHE A 79 -16.38 -10.97 -3.97
N CYS A 80 -15.71 -10.88 -2.82
CA CYS A 80 -15.27 -12.06 -2.07
C CYS A 80 -16.44 -12.96 -1.66
N TYR A 81 -17.57 -12.38 -1.25
CA TYR A 81 -18.75 -13.14 -0.86
C TYR A 81 -19.48 -13.79 -2.05
N LYS A 82 -19.42 -13.18 -3.24
CA LYS A 82 -19.96 -13.80 -4.47
C LYS A 82 -19.12 -14.99 -4.91
N GLU A 83 -17.80 -14.84 -4.88
CA GLU A 83 -16.85 -15.87 -5.32
C GLU A 83 -16.68 -17.00 -4.30
N SER A 84 -16.88 -16.73 -3.00
CA SER A 84 -16.74 -17.70 -1.91
C SER A 84 -18.03 -17.83 -1.11
N PRO A 85 -18.92 -18.77 -1.49
CA PRO A 85 -20.15 -19.05 -0.75
C PRO A 85 -19.89 -19.46 0.71
N GLU A 86 -18.76 -20.13 0.97
CA GLU A 86 -18.34 -20.52 2.32
C GLU A 86 -18.06 -19.29 3.18
N LEU A 87 -17.34 -18.29 2.65
CA LEU A 87 -17.10 -17.04 3.34
C LEU A 87 -18.41 -16.26 3.58
N ALA A 88 -19.33 -16.29 2.61
CA ALA A 88 -20.64 -15.65 2.74
C ALA A 88 -21.48 -16.30 3.85
N ALA A 89 -21.43 -17.63 3.99
CA ALA A 89 -22.13 -18.36 5.05
C ALA A 89 -21.62 -17.98 6.45
N GLU A 90 -20.33 -17.66 6.60
CA GLU A 90 -19.75 -17.25 7.89
C GLU A 90 -20.31 -15.92 8.42
N ARG A 91 -20.92 -15.10 7.55
CA ARG A 91 -21.64 -13.88 7.99
C ARG A 91 -22.84 -14.21 8.88
N GLU A 92 -23.43 -15.38 8.68
CA GLU A 92 -24.55 -15.92 9.46
C GLU A 92 -24.10 -17.04 10.42
N SER A 93 -22.79 -17.23 10.59
CA SER A 93 -22.19 -18.23 11.50
C SER A 93 -22.83 -18.14 12.89
N PRO A 94 -23.17 -19.22 13.60
CA PRO A 94 -23.75 -19.13 14.95
C PRO A 94 -22.81 -18.46 15.97
N ASN A 95 -21.51 -18.44 15.69
CA ASN A 95 -20.52 -17.76 16.53
C ASN A 95 -20.56 -16.24 16.31
N GLN A 96 -21.06 -15.51 17.31
CA GLN A 96 -21.15 -14.04 17.29
C GLN A 96 -19.80 -13.36 17.04
N LEU A 97 -18.69 -13.94 17.49
CA LEU A 97 -17.36 -13.34 17.33
C LEU A 97 -16.92 -13.37 15.86
N ILE A 98 -17.24 -14.45 15.14
CA ILE A 98 -16.97 -14.57 13.69
C ILE A 98 -17.80 -13.53 12.93
N ARG A 99 -19.12 -13.48 13.18
CA ARG A 99 -20.01 -12.50 12.53
C ARG A 99 -19.54 -11.06 12.76
N ASN A 100 -19.16 -10.74 14.01
CA ASN A 100 -18.64 -9.43 14.36
C ASN A 100 -17.32 -9.15 13.65
N THR A 101 -16.40 -10.11 13.62
CA THR A 101 -15.10 -9.96 12.94
C THR A 101 -15.30 -9.59 11.47
N LEU A 102 -16.13 -10.33 10.74
CA LEU A 102 -16.43 -10.04 9.33
C LEU A 102 -17.11 -8.67 9.16
N LYS A 103 -18.10 -8.36 9.99
CA LYS A 103 -18.82 -7.08 9.96
C LYS A 103 -17.91 -5.86 10.13
N TYR A 104 -16.93 -5.90 11.03
CA TYR A 104 -16.01 -4.77 11.18
C TYR A 104 -14.88 -4.79 10.15
N ALA A 105 -14.46 -5.97 9.69
CA ALA A 105 -13.51 -6.07 8.58
C ALA A 105 -14.07 -5.43 7.31
N GLU A 106 -15.35 -5.66 6.99
CA GLU A 106 -16.08 -4.99 5.90
C GLU A 106 -16.02 -3.47 6.01
N LYS A 107 -16.14 -2.92 7.22
CA LYS A 107 -16.12 -1.46 7.45
C LYS A 107 -14.73 -0.84 7.37
N LEU A 108 -13.69 -1.61 7.68
CA LEU A 108 -12.30 -1.13 7.68
C LEU A 108 -11.59 -1.38 6.36
N GLU A 109 -12.18 -2.20 5.49
CA GLU A 109 -11.70 -2.43 4.13
C GLU A 109 -11.44 -1.08 3.42
N GLY A 110 -10.33 -1.02 2.68
CA GLY A 110 -9.92 0.16 1.94
C GLY A 110 -9.31 1.28 2.78
N SER A 111 -9.37 1.19 4.11
CA SER A 111 -8.72 2.15 5.01
C SER A 111 -7.19 2.06 4.90
N ILE A 112 -6.50 3.18 5.06
CA ILE A 112 -5.03 3.22 5.13
C ILE A 112 -4.57 2.47 6.38
N ARG A 113 -3.70 1.47 6.19
CA ARG A 113 -3.18 0.61 7.25
C ARG A 113 -1.79 1.05 7.70
N GLN A 114 -0.93 1.39 6.75
CA GLN A 114 0.48 1.68 6.98
C GLN A 114 1.05 2.53 5.86
N THR A 115 2.16 3.20 6.14
CA THR A 115 3.00 3.83 5.13
C THR A 115 4.10 2.88 4.68
N GLY A 116 4.59 3.07 3.47
CA GLY A 116 5.75 2.44 2.90
C GLY A 116 6.53 3.42 2.04
N VAL A 117 7.56 2.92 1.36
CA VAL A 117 8.38 3.70 0.42
C VAL A 117 8.12 3.19 -0.99
N HIS A 118 7.86 4.09 -1.93
CA HIS A 118 7.64 3.74 -3.32
C HIS A 118 8.90 3.10 -3.88
N ALA A 119 8.74 1.88 -4.43
CA ALA A 119 9.89 1.09 -4.88
C ALA A 119 10.75 1.86 -5.88
N CYS A 120 10.15 2.53 -6.87
CA CYS A 120 10.89 3.16 -7.97
C CYS A 120 10.87 4.70 -7.94
N GLY A 121 10.06 5.31 -7.07
CA GLY A 121 9.62 6.68 -7.27
C GLY A 121 10.56 7.64 -6.57
N VAL A 122 11.26 8.46 -7.34
CA VAL A 122 12.25 9.42 -6.83
C VAL A 122 11.88 10.83 -7.31
N ILE A 123 11.93 11.77 -6.39
CA ILE A 123 11.75 13.20 -6.66
C ILE A 123 13.10 13.88 -6.62
N ILE A 124 13.38 14.69 -7.64
CA ILE A 124 14.57 15.53 -7.73
C ILE A 124 14.11 16.98 -7.92
N GLY A 125 14.31 17.80 -6.90
CA GLY A 125 13.96 19.22 -6.87
C GLY A 125 15.12 20.13 -7.24
N GLN A 126 14.81 21.32 -7.73
CA GLN A 126 15.79 22.39 -7.93
C GLN A 126 16.19 23.03 -6.59
N ASP A 127 15.24 23.17 -5.67
CA ASP A 127 15.40 23.68 -4.30
C ASP A 127 15.01 22.61 -3.27
N ASP A 128 15.14 22.93 -1.98
CA ASP A 128 14.82 21.99 -0.89
C ASP A 128 13.34 21.59 -0.96
N LEU A 129 13.07 20.27 -0.94
CA LEU A 129 11.74 19.71 -1.18
C LEU A 129 10.71 20.10 -0.12
N GLU A 130 11.17 20.39 1.09
CA GLU A 130 10.37 20.85 2.22
C GLU A 130 9.64 22.18 1.96
N ASN A 131 10.09 22.96 0.96
CA ASN A 131 9.40 24.18 0.55
C ASN A 131 8.14 23.92 -0.29
N PHE A 132 8.00 22.72 -0.85
CA PHE A 132 6.93 22.38 -1.80
C PHE A 132 5.97 21.33 -1.24
N ALA A 133 6.47 20.41 -0.41
CA ALA A 133 5.68 19.32 0.15
C ALA A 133 6.14 18.94 1.56
N PRO A 134 5.23 18.43 2.41
CA PRO A 134 5.59 17.84 3.67
C PRO A 134 6.44 16.57 3.46
N MET A 135 7.43 16.41 4.33
CA MET A 135 8.42 15.34 4.29
C MET A 135 8.30 14.47 5.53
N ALA A 136 8.39 13.15 5.37
CA ALA A 136 8.45 12.19 6.46
C ALA A 136 9.78 11.42 6.46
N ILE A 137 10.20 10.99 7.64
CA ILE A 137 11.31 10.04 7.79
C ILE A 137 10.75 8.63 7.57
N ALA A 138 11.26 7.94 6.57
CA ALA A 138 10.96 6.53 6.35
C ALA A 138 11.86 5.68 7.26
N LYS A 139 11.29 4.67 7.94
CA LYS A 139 12.05 3.79 8.84
C LYS A 139 12.99 2.85 8.10
N ASP A 140 12.61 2.49 6.87
CA ASP A 140 13.27 1.46 6.06
C ASP A 140 13.92 2.06 4.81
N ALA A 141 14.27 3.36 4.83
CA ALA A 141 14.98 4.01 3.73
C ALA A 141 15.97 5.07 4.24
N ASP A 142 17.05 5.24 3.48
CA ASP A 142 18.11 6.22 3.77
C ASP A 142 17.70 7.67 3.46
N LEU A 143 16.66 7.83 2.63
CA LEU A 143 16.13 9.13 2.22
C LEU A 143 14.78 9.39 2.88
N ASN A 144 14.52 10.68 3.11
CA ASN A 144 13.19 11.13 3.46
C ASN A 144 12.22 10.86 2.30
N VAL A 145 10.93 10.75 2.64
CA VAL A 145 9.86 10.58 1.67
C VAL A 145 8.99 11.82 1.60
N VAL A 146 8.54 12.16 0.40
CA VAL A 146 7.45 13.12 0.20
C VAL A 146 6.15 12.45 0.64
N GLU A 147 5.32 13.13 1.45
CA GLU A 147 4.06 12.55 1.98
C GLU A 147 2.90 12.53 0.96
N PHE A 148 3.10 13.09 -0.22
CA PHE A 148 2.17 12.96 -1.34
C PHE A 148 2.52 11.71 -2.17
N GLU A 149 1.49 11.03 -2.67
CA GLU A 149 1.61 9.85 -3.54
C GLU A 149 0.94 10.10 -4.90
N GLY A 150 1.45 9.45 -5.95
CA GLY A 150 0.80 9.40 -7.25
C GLY A 150 0.69 10.77 -7.92
N LYS A 151 -0.52 11.12 -8.39
CA LYS A 151 -0.76 12.37 -9.14
C LYS A 151 -0.62 13.63 -8.29
N GLU A 152 -0.72 13.51 -6.96
CA GLU A 152 -0.60 14.67 -6.07
C GLU A 152 0.83 15.20 -6.00
N VAL A 153 1.83 14.38 -6.30
CA VAL A 153 3.22 14.84 -6.33
C VAL A 153 3.46 15.78 -7.51
N GLU A 154 2.90 15.45 -8.67
CA GLU A 154 3.03 16.27 -9.88
C GLU A 154 2.22 17.57 -9.78
N SER A 155 1.08 17.55 -9.05
CA SER A 155 0.21 18.72 -8.89
C SER A 155 0.87 19.85 -8.10
N VAL A 156 1.81 19.52 -7.20
CA VAL A 156 2.60 20.49 -6.43
C VAL A 156 3.90 20.92 -7.13
N GLY A 157 4.07 20.57 -8.40
CA GLY A 157 5.20 21.01 -9.24
C GLY A 157 6.50 20.23 -9.01
N LEU A 158 6.44 19.08 -8.32
CA LEU A 158 7.58 18.20 -8.15
C LEU A 158 7.70 17.24 -9.34
N ILE A 159 8.92 17.11 -9.88
CA ILE A 159 9.19 16.22 -11.00
C ILE A 159 9.44 14.81 -10.46
N LYS A 160 8.57 13.88 -10.84
CA LYS A 160 8.72 12.46 -10.59
C LYS A 160 9.58 11.78 -11.65
N MET A 161 10.59 11.06 -11.17
CA MET A 161 11.36 10.09 -11.96
C MET A 161 11.14 8.69 -11.39
N ASP A 162 10.77 7.75 -12.25
CA ASP A 162 10.68 6.33 -11.87
C ASP A 162 11.98 5.64 -12.24
N PHE A 163 12.71 5.16 -11.23
CA PHE A 163 13.91 4.31 -11.36
C PHE A 163 13.49 2.85 -11.23
N LEU A 164 13.11 2.22 -12.34
CA LEU A 164 12.67 0.83 -12.34
C LEU A 164 13.87 -0.11 -12.30
N GLY A 165 13.86 -1.10 -11.40
CA GLY A 165 14.82 -2.20 -11.42
C GLY A 165 14.25 -3.37 -12.21
N LEU A 166 14.73 -3.57 -13.43
CA LEU A 166 14.28 -4.68 -14.30
C LEU A 166 15.34 -5.78 -14.34
N ARG A 167 14.96 -7.00 -13.99
CA ARG A 167 15.82 -8.20 -14.07
C ARG A 167 16.24 -8.60 -15.49
N THR A 168 15.68 -7.97 -16.50
CA THR A 168 15.89 -8.31 -17.92
C THR A 168 16.89 -7.39 -18.61
N LEU A 169 17.46 -6.42 -17.89
CA LEU A 169 18.51 -5.53 -18.38
C LEU A 169 19.90 -6.07 -18.09
#